data_AF-A0A946UWP2-F1
#
_entry.id   AF-A0A946UWP2-F1
#
_cell.length_a   1.000
_cell.length_b   1.000
_cell.length_c   1.000
_cell.angle_alpha   90.00
_cell.angle_beta   90.00
_cell.angle_gamma   90.00
#
_symmetry.space_group_name_H-M   'P 1'
#
loop_
_entity.id
_entity.type
_entity.pdbx_description
1 polymer ?
#
loop_
_entity_poly.entity_id
_entity_poly.type
_entity_poly.pdbx_seq_one_letter_code
_entity_poly.pdbx_strand_id
1 'polypeptide(L)'
;MDQPDVLIASPVGVLAVLCAVAAFFFYVAEASKAKFFNYIPPLLFIYATPVFLNNLDVIPSGSPVYSGLSAYLLPAFIVLMLIKVNIPAVVKVMGKGVLVMLMGTAGVMVGAVVAYWIVHPWLSPDAWTGYGALAGSWIGGTANMAATAEILGTSEEQFGLAIIADNVIYVVW
;
A
#
# COMPACT_ATOMS: atom_id res chain seq x y z
N MET A 1 6.62 -11.63 24.97
CA MET A 1 7.37 -11.74 23.71
C MET A 1 8.42 -10.66 23.80
N ASP A 2 9.65 -11.04 24.13
CA ASP A 2 10.76 -10.09 24.25
C ASP A 2 10.88 -9.35 22.93
N GLN A 3 10.74 -8.01 22.96
CA GLN A 3 11.11 -7.22 21.80
C GLN A 3 12.61 -7.47 21.57
N PRO A 4 13.05 -7.83 20.35
CA PRO A 4 14.48 -7.85 20.06
C PRO A 4 15.10 -6.52 20.50
N ASP A 5 16.38 -6.52 20.86
CA ASP A 5 17.13 -5.31 21.21
C ASP A 5 17.24 -4.40 19.97
N VAL A 6 16.17 -3.65 19.69
CA VAL A 6 16.08 -2.73 18.55
C VAL A 6 16.96 -1.52 18.83
N LEU A 7 17.81 -1.17 17.87
CA LEU A 7 18.79 -0.09 18.03
C LEU A 7 18.15 1.28 18.31
N ILE A 8 17.06 1.61 17.61
CA ILE A 8 16.35 2.89 17.74
C ILE A 8 14.88 2.63 18.09
N ALA A 9 14.59 2.51 19.39
CA ALA A 9 13.22 2.27 19.87
C ALA A 9 12.44 3.55 20.22
N SER A 10 13.11 4.70 20.38
CA SER A 10 12.43 5.93 20.82
C SER A 10 11.52 6.50 19.72
N PRO A 11 10.30 6.99 20.04
CA PRO A 11 9.39 7.56 19.05
C PRO A 11 10.04 8.69 18.23
N VAL A 12 10.79 9.59 18.88
CA VAL A 12 11.50 10.67 18.19
C VAL A 12 12.59 10.12 17.27
N GLY A 13 13.31 9.07 17.70
CA GLY A 13 14.33 8.41 16.88
C GLY A 13 13.73 7.75 15.64
N VAL A 14 12.61 7.04 15.80
CA VAL A 14 11.88 6.43 14.68
C VAL A 14 11.43 7.49 13.69
N LEU A 15 10.81 8.58 14.16
CA LEU A 15 10.40 9.68 13.29
C LEU A 15 11.60 10.30 12.56
N ALA A 16 12.71 10.52 13.26
CA ALA A 16 13.93 11.07 12.67
C ALA A 16 14.49 10.18 11.56
N VAL A 17 14.51 8.85 11.77
CA VAL A 17 14.94 7.88 10.75
C VAL A 17 14.03 7.94 9.52
N LEU A 18 12.71 7.94 9.70
CA LEU A 18 11.75 8.01 8.58
C LEU A 18 11.93 9.31 7.78
N CYS A 19 12.06 10.45 8.47
CA CYS A 19 12.33 11.73 7.82
C CYS A 19 13.69 11.75 7.10
N ALA A 20 14.73 11.17 7.71
CA ALA A 20 16.07 11.09 7.11
C ALA A 20 16.07 10.23 5.85
N VAL A 21 15.40 9.08 5.85
CA VAL A 21 15.24 8.22 4.66
C VAL A 21 14.55 8.99 3.54
N ALA A 22 13.43 9.66 3.82
CA ALA A 22 12.70 10.44 2.83
C ALA A 22 13.57 11.58 2.26
N ALA A 23 14.21 12.36 3.14
CA ALA A 23 15.07 13.46 2.75
C ALA A 23 16.26 12.98 1.92
N PHE A 24 16.90 11.87 2.30
CA PHE A 24 18.03 11.29 1.58
C PHE A 24 17.68 10.91 0.15
N PHE A 25 16.61 10.13 -0.07
CA PHE A 25 16.27 9.67 -1.41
C PHE A 25 15.77 10.79 -2.32
N PHE A 26 15.00 11.75 -1.79
CA PHE A 26 14.63 12.93 -2.58
C PHE A 26 15.85 13.80 -2.92
N TYR A 27 16.75 14.02 -1.97
CA TYR A 27 17.98 14.77 -2.21
C TYR A 27 18.87 14.10 -3.24
N VAL A 28 19.09 12.78 -3.14
CA VAL A 28 19.90 12.02 -4.11
C VAL A 28 19.27 12.07 -5.50
N ALA A 29 17.95 11.93 -5.61
CA ALA A 29 17.26 12.02 -6.90
C ALA A 29 17.40 13.40 -7.54
N GLU A 30 17.24 14.46 -6.75
CA GLU A 30 17.33 15.85 -7.23
C GLU A 30 18.78 16.25 -7.56
N ALA A 31 19.75 15.90 -6.71
CA ALA A 31 21.15 16.27 -6.88
C ALA A 31 21.84 15.49 -8.01
N SER A 32 21.56 14.18 -8.13
CA SER A 32 22.20 13.34 -9.15
C SER A 32 21.63 13.56 -10.55
N LYS A 33 20.36 13.98 -10.67
CA LYS A 33 19.59 14.03 -11.93
C LYS A 33 19.76 12.75 -12.77
N ALA A 34 19.99 11.62 -12.10
CA ALA A 34 20.31 10.38 -12.78
C ALA A 34 19.10 9.89 -13.58
N LYS A 35 19.31 9.49 -14.84
CA LYS A 35 18.24 8.92 -15.68
C LYS A 35 17.57 7.70 -15.06
N PHE A 36 18.27 7.02 -14.14
CA PHE A 36 17.73 5.92 -13.33
C PHE A 36 16.45 6.30 -12.59
N PHE A 37 16.37 7.49 -11.99
CA PHE A 37 15.19 7.93 -11.24
C PHE A 37 13.99 8.29 -12.13
N ASN A 38 14.16 8.34 -13.45
CA ASN A 38 13.04 8.45 -14.40
C ASN A 38 12.32 7.10 -14.60
N TYR A 39 13.03 5.99 -14.40
CA TYR A 39 12.47 4.64 -14.52
C TYR A 39 12.01 4.11 -13.17
N ILE A 40 12.77 4.38 -12.10
CA ILE A 40 12.47 3.92 -10.75
C ILE A 40 12.34 5.15 -9.83
N PRO A 41 11.11 5.56 -9.49
CA PRO A 41 10.89 6.74 -8.66
C PRO A 41 11.57 6.62 -7.28
N PRO A 42 12.10 7.72 -6.72
CA PRO A 42 12.71 7.71 -5.38
C PRO A 42 11.75 7.22 -4.29
N LEU A 43 10.43 7.42 -4.50
CA LEU A 43 9.38 6.98 -3.58
C LEU A 43 9.43 5.47 -3.28
N LEU A 44 9.78 4.63 -4.27
CA LEU A 44 9.89 3.19 -4.08
C LEU A 44 10.96 2.84 -3.03
N PHE A 45 12.10 3.53 -3.07
CA PHE A 45 13.17 3.33 -2.09
C PHE A 45 12.78 3.87 -0.71
N ILE A 46 12.01 4.95 -0.65
CA ILE A 46 11.49 5.51 0.61
C ILE A 46 10.55 4.50 1.29
N TYR A 47 9.74 3.75 0.53
CA TYR A 47 8.90 2.69 1.08
C TYR A 47 9.66 1.42 1.43
N ALA A 48 10.62 1.00 0.60
CA ALA A 48 11.36 -0.24 0.81
C ALA A 48 12.36 -0.14 1.98
N THR A 49 13.04 1.00 2.15
CA THR A 49 14.13 1.14 3.13
C THR A 49 13.68 0.90 4.58
N PRO A 50 12.56 1.44 5.08
CA PRO A 50 12.06 1.14 6.42
C PRO A 50 11.77 -0.35 6.65
N VAL A 51 11.37 -1.10 5.62
CA VAL A 51 11.15 -2.56 5.71
C VAL A 51 12.48 -3.28 5.97
N PHE A 52 13.55 -2.91 5.25
CA PHE A 52 14.88 -3.45 5.50
C PHE A 52 15.43 -3.04 6.87
N LEU A 53 15.27 -1.78 7.26
CA LEU A 53 15.68 -1.30 8.58
C LEU A 53 14.95 -2.03 9.71
N ASN A 54 13.67 -2.39 9.52
CA ASN A 54 12.94 -3.18 10.47
C ASN A 54 13.43 -4.64 10.53
N ASN A 55 13.65 -5.28 9.39
CA ASN A 55 14.17 -6.66 9.32
C ASN A 55 15.60 -6.80 9.87
N LEU A 56 16.37 -5.71 9.91
CA LEU A 56 17.71 -5.63 10.49
C LEU A 56 17.71 -5.13 11.96
N ASP A 57 16.53 -5.07 12.60
CA ASP A 57 16.34 -4.62 13.98
C ASP A 57 16.86 -3.19 14.26
N VAL A 58 16.92 -2.33 13.24
CA VAL A 58 17.32 -0.91 13.39
C VAL A 58 16.17 -0.08 13.94
N ILE A 59 14.96 -0.30 13.41
CA ILE A 59 13.72 0.35 13.86
C ILE A 59 12.65 -0.70 14.21
N PRO A 60 11.77 -0.43 15.18
CA PRO A 60 10.81 -1.40 15.64
C PRO A 60 9.66 -1.53 14.63
N SER A 61 9.02 -2.69 14.59
CA SER A 61 7.80 -2.90 13.78
C SER A 61 6.59 -2.19 14.38
N GLY A 62 6.65 -1.80 15.66
CA GLY A 62 5.62 -1.05 16.37
C GLY A 62 6.17 0.22 17.01
N SER A 63 5.52 1.36 16.74
CA SER A 63 5.82 2.65 17.36
C SER A 63 4.57 3.53 17.37
N PRO A 64 4.33 4.34 18.43
CA PRO A 64 3.26 5.34 18.44
C PRO A 64 3.34 6.36 17.30
N VAL A 65 4.52 6.50 16.67
CA VAL A 65 4.70 7.35 15.50
C VAL A 65 3.85 6.87 14.33
N TYR A 66 3.82 5.56 14.06
CA TYR A 66 3.09 5.02 12.91
C TYR A 66 1.59 5.29 13.02
N SER A 67 1.01 5.03 14.18
CA SER A 67 -0.41 5.32 14.45
C SER A 67 -0.69 6.81 14.50
N GLY A 68 0.19 7.62 15.09
CA GLY A 68 0.05 9.07 15.13
C GLY A 68 0.08 9.72 13.74
N LEU A 69 0.99 9.28 12.87
CA LEU A 69 1.06 9.74 11.48
C LEU A 69 -0.21 9.38 10.71
N SER A 70 -0.70 8.15 10.83
CA SER A 70 -1.92 7.71 10.16
C SER A 70 -3.18 8.39 10.69
N ALA A 71 -3.28 8.62 12.01
CA ALA A 71 -4.49 9.15 12.63
C ALA A 71 -4.63 10.68 12.50
N TYR A 72 -3.50 11.40 12.49
CA TYR A 72 -3.51 12.87 12.53
C TYR A 72 -2.91 13.50 11.28
N LEU A 73 -1.70 13.09 10.89
CA LEU A 73 -0.97 13.77 9.83
C LEU A 73 -1.52 13.44 8.44
N LEU A 74 -1.84 12.17 8.19
CA LEU A 74 -2.39 11.73 6.90
C LEU A 74 -3.74 12.41 6.59
N PRO A 75 -4.75 12.44 7.50
CA PRO A 75 -5.98 13.19 7.26
C PRO A 75 -5.73 14.68 7.06
N ALA A 76 -4.82 15.29 7.83
CA ALA A 76 -4.47 16.70 7.66
C ALA A 76 -3.91 16.99 6.26
N PHE A 77 -3.00 16.14 5.76
CA PHE A 77 -2.47 16.27 4.40
C PHE A 77 -3.54 16.07 3.32
N ILE A 78 -4.46 15.12 3.51
CA ILE A 78 -5.59 14.94 2.58
C ILE A 78 -6.44 16.21 2.52
N VAL A 79 -6.80 16.80 3.67
CA VAL A 79 -7.55 18.07 3.71
C VAL A 79 -6.79 19.19 3.00
N LEU A 80 -5.48 19.34 3.27
CA LEU A 80 -4.65 20.34 2.62
C LEU A 80 -4.57 20.16 1.10
N MET A 81 -4.51 18.91 0.62
CA MET A 81 -4.56 18.61 -0.81
C MET A 81 -5.93 18.95 -1.41
N LEU A 82 -7.02 18.66 -0.70
CA LEU A 82 -8.39 18.93 -1.16
C LEU A 82 -8.72 20.44 -1.22
N ILE A 83 -8.12 21.27 -0.36
CA ILE A 83 -8.32 22.73 -0.40
C ILE A 83 -7.92 23.33 -1.76
N LYS A 84 -6.93 22.73 -2.45
CA LYS A 84 -6.47 23.20 -3.77
C LYS A 84 -7.34 22.70 -4.94
N VAL A 85 -8.34 21.86 -4.68
CA VAL A 85 -9.14 21.24 -5.72
C VAL A 85 -10.18 22.22 -6.27
N ASN A 86 -10.24 22.33 -7.59
CA ASN A 86 -11.29 23.07 -8.28
C ASN A 86 -12.57 22.22 -8.35
N ILE A 87 -13.50 22.48 -7.41
CA ILE A 87 -14.74 21.71 -7.28
C ILE A 87 -15.59 21.72 -8.57
N PRO A 88 -15.86 22.87 -9.23
CA PRO A 88 -16.60 22.87 -10.50
C PRO A 88 -15.98 22.01 -11.60
N ALA A 89 -14.65 22.03 -11.73
CA ALA A 89 -13.94 21.22 -12.72
C ALA A 89 -14.09 19.73 -12.41
N VAL A 90 -13.98 19.33 -11.15
CA VAL A 90 -14.18 17.94 -10.70
C VAL A 90 -15.59 17.45 -11.01
N VAL A 91 -16.61 18.22 -10.66
CA VAL A 91 -18.02 17.84 -10.91
C VAL A 91 -18.27 17.63 -12.41
N LYS A 92 -17.69 18.48 -13.27
CA LYS A 92 -17.83 18.37 -14.72
C LYS A 92 -17.26 17.06 -15.29
N VAL A 93 -16.21 16.51 -14.69
CA VAL A 93 -15.57 15.26 -15.16
C VAL A 93 -16.02 14.03 -14.39
N MET A 94 -16.70 14.20 -13.25
CA MET A 94 -17.10 13.13 -12.33
C MET A 94 -17.86 12.00 -13.04
N GLY A 95 -18.84 12.31 -13.90
CA GLY A 95 -19.62 11.29 -14.59
C GLY A 95 -18.75 10.37 -15.49
N LYS A 96 -17.77 10.94 -16.19
CA LYS A 96 -16.81 10.14 -16.97
C LYS A 96 -15.87 9.35 -16.05
N GLY A 97 -15.46 9.96 -14.93
CA GLY A 97 -14.64 9.29 -13.91
C GLY A 97 -15.30 8.05 -13.33
N VAL A 98 -16.60 8.13 -12.99
CA VAL A 98 -17.37 6.97 -12.51
C VAL A 98 -17.42 5.85 -13.54
N LEU A 99 -17.63 6.18 -14.82
CA LEU A 99 -17.62 5.17 -15.88
C LEU A 99 -16.26 4.49 -16.02
N VAL A 100 -15.16 5.25 -15.97
CA VAL A 100 -13.80 4.70 -15.99
C VAL A 100 -13.54 3.81 -14.77
N MET A 101 -13.99 4.23 -13.58
CA MET A 101 -13.92 3.44 -12.36
C MET A 101 -14.67 2.11 -12.51
N LEU A 102 -15.92 2.14 -12.98
CA LEU A 102 -16.73 0.92 -13.18
C LEU A 102 -16.11 -0.02 -14.22
N MET A 103 -15.54 0.52 -15.29
CA MET A 103 -14.80 -0.29 -16.27
C MET A 103 -13.56 -0.93 -15.64
N GLY A 104 -12.82 -0.19 -14.80
CA GLY A 104 -11.70 -0.71 -14.03
C GLY A 104 -12.14 -1.83 -13.07
N THR A 105 -13.23 -1.62 -12.32
CA THR A 105 -13.83 -2.63 -11.45
C THR A 105 -14.20 -3.90 -12.22
N ALA A 106 -14.89 -3.77 -13.35
CA ALA A 106 -15.24 -4.91 -14.20
C ALA A 106 -13.98 -5.63 -14.71
N GLY A 107 -12.94 -4.88 -15.09
CA GLY A 107 -11.64 -5.42 -15.48
C GLY A 107 -10.99 -6.24 -14.37
N VAL A 108 -10.96 -5.73 -13.13
CA VAL A 108 -10.42 -6.45 -11.97
C VAL A 108 -11.24 -7.71 -11.68
N MET A 109 -12.57 -7.63 -11.72
CA MET A 109 -13.45 -8.79 -11.49
C MET A 109 -13.20 -9.91 -12.51
N VAL A 110 -13.14 -9.57 -13.80
CA VAL A 110 -12.84 -10.54 -14.87
C VAL A 110 -11.42 -11.06 -14.75
N GLY A 111 -10.45 -10.17 -14.52
CA GLY A 111 -9.04 -10.51 -14.39
C GLY A 111 -8.77 -11.47 -13.23
N ALA A 112 -9.37 -11.22 -12.07
CA ALA A 112 -9.25 -12.08 -10.90
C ALA A 112 -9.80 -13.49 -11.16
N VAL A 113 -10.97 -13.59 -11.79
CA VAL A 113 -11.59 -14.88 -12.14
C VAL A 113 -10.74 -15.64 -13.16
N VAL A 114 -10.26 -14.98 -14.20
CA VAL A 114 -9.41 -15.60 -15.23
C VAL A 114 -8.06 -16.01 -14.64
N ALA A 115 -7.42 -15.17 -13.83
CA ALA A 115 -6.17 -15.48 -13.17
C ALA A 115 -6.32 -16.71 -12.26
N TYR A 116 -7.36 -16.73 -11.42
CA TYR A 116 -7.67 -17.90 -10.58
C TYR A 116 -7.92 -19.14 -11.44
N TRP A 117 -8.71 -19.04 -12.52
CA TRP A 117 -8.98 -20.17 -13.40
C TRP A 117 -7.71 -20.76 -14.04
N ILE A 118 -6.68 -19.96 -14.29
CA ILE A 118 -5.40 -20.44 -14.83
C ILE A 118 -4.59 -21.19 -13.75
N VAL A 119 -4.58 -20.67 -12.52
CA VAL A 119 -3.65 -21.16 -11.48
C VAL A 119 -4.27 -22.07 -10.43
N HIS A 120 -5.60 -22.16 -10.35
CA HIS A 120 -6.31 -22.94 -9.33
C HIS A 120 -5.86 -24.40 -9.21
N PRO A 121 -5.39 -25.11 -10.26
CA PRO A 121 -4.93 -26.50 -10.09
C PRO A 121 -3.74 -26.66 -9.16
N TRP A 122 -2.99 -25.57 -8.90
CA TRP A 122 -1.82 -25.55 -8.01
C TRP A 122 -2.13 -24.94 -6.63
N LEU A 123 -3.37 -24.53 -6.38
CA LEU A 123 -3.76 -23.84 -5.16
C LEU A 123 -4.67 -24.70 -4.29
N SER A 124 -4.80 -24.31 -3.02
CA SER A 124 -5.73 -24.95 -2.10
C SER A 124 -7.19 -24.71 -2.56
N PRO A 125 -8.13 -25.60 -2.20
CA PRO A 125 -9.53 -25.48 -2.61
C PRO A 125 -10.22 -24.19 -2.13
N ASP A 126 -9.72 -23.56 -1.07
CA ASP A 126 -10.24 -22.32 -0.47
C ASP A 126 -9.55 -21.05 -1.00
N ALA A 127 -8.53 -21.17 -1.86
CA ALA A 127 -7.74 -20.03 -2.35
C ALA A 127 -8.54 -18.98 -3.12
N TRP A 128 -9.70 -19.34 -3.67
CA TRP A 128 -10.61 -18.40 -4.33
C TRP A 128 -11.09 -17.30 -3.37
N THR A 129 -11.18 -17.56 -2.07
CA THR A 129 -11.55 -16.56 -1.05
C THR A 129 -10.45 -15.49 -0.91
N GLY A 130 -9.18 -15.90 -0.89
CA GLY A 130 -8.03 -15.01 -0.92
C GLY A 130 -7.95 -14.18 -2.21
N TYR A 131 -8.26 -14.77 -3.37
CA TYR A 131 -8.38 -14.04 -4.64
C TYR A 131 -9.51 -13.01 -4.62
N GLY A 132 -10.65 -13.35 -4.02
CA GLY A 132 -11.77 -12.41 -3.83
C GLY A 132 -11.38 -11.24 -2.93
N ALA A 133 -10.73 -11.52 -1.79
CA ALA A 133 -10.20 -10.49 -0.90
C ALA A 133 -9.20 -9.58 -1.64
N LEU A 134 -8.23 -10.17 -2.35
CA LEU A 134 -7.24 -9.44 -3.15
C LEU A 134 -7.92 -8.54 -4.20
N ALA A 135 -8.89 -9.05 -4.95
CA ALA A 135 -9.67 -8.24 -5.90
C ALA A 135 -10.37 -7.05 -5.21
N GLY A 136 -10.85 -7.26 -3.97
CA GLY A 136 -11.37 -6.20 -3.12
C GLY A 136 -10.36 -5.06 -2.91
N SER A 137 -9.09 -5.37 -2.68
CA SER A 137 -8.01 -4.37 -2.54
C SER A 137 -7.83 -3.53 -3.80
N TRP A 138 -7.81 -4.18 -4.97
CA TRP A 138 -7.58 -3.49 -6.24
C TRP A 138 -8.79 -2.65 -6.70
N ILE A 139 -9.99 -2.94 -6.18
CA ILE A 139 -11.20 -2.15 -6.45
C ILE A 139 -11.34 -0.96 -5.47
N GLY A 140 -11.01 -1.17 -4.19
CA GLY A 140 -11.37 -0.22 -3.11
C GLY A 140 -10.37 -0.10 -1.96
N GLY A 141 -9.17 -0.64 -2.10
CA GLY A 141 -8.09 -0.59 -1.12
C GLY A 141 -8.24 -1.58 0.04
N THR A 142 -7.36 -1.44 1.03
CA THR A 142 -7.23 -2.35 2.19
C THR A 142 -8.52 -2.48 3.01
N ALA A 143 -9.32 -1.42 3.15
CA ALA A 143 -10.62 -1.50 3.81
C ALA A 143 -11.60 -2.41 3.04
N ASN A 144 -11.63 -2.32 1.71
CA ASN A 144 -12.48 -3.15 0.87
C ASN A 144 -11.97 -4.61 0.79
N MET A 145 -10.64 -4.81 0.86
CA MET A 145 -10.03 -6.12 1.03
C MET A 145 -10.55 -6.80 2.30
N ALA A 146 -10.49 -6.11 3.45
CA ALA A 146 -10.94 -6.64 4.74
C ALA A 146 -12.45 -6.97 4.74
N ALA A 147 -13.28 -6.06 4.21
CA ALA A 147 -14.72 -6.28 4.11
C ALA A 147 -15.06 -7.47 3.19
N THR A 148 -14.36 -7.60 2.06
CA THR A 148 -14.57 -8.72 1.14
C THR A 148 -14.11 -10.03 1.76
N ALA A 149 -12.99 -10.03 2.49
CA ALA A 149 -12.48 -11.18 3.19
C ALA A 149 -13.47 -11.70 4.25
N GLU A 150 -14.08 -10.79 5.01
CA GLU A 150 -15.11 -11.09 6.00
C GLU A 150 -16.37 -11.71 5.36
N ILE A 151 -16.88 -11.11 4.27
CA ILE A 151 -18.06 -11.61 3.55
C ILE A 151 -17.82 -13.02 2.99
N LEU A 152 -16.62 -13.27 2.48
CA LEU A 152 -16.26 -14.56 1.87
C LEU A 152 -15.87 -15.64 2.90
N GLY A 153 -15.76 -15.30 4.19
CA GLY A 153 -15.26 -16.22 5.21
C GLY A 153 -13.82 -16.66 4.94
N THR A 154 -12.99 -15.74 4.43
CA THR A 154 -11.59 -16.01 4.06
C THR A 154 -10.80 -16.42 5.29
N SER A 155 -10.06 -17.53 5.20
CA SER A 155 -9.19 -17.98 6.30
C SER A 155 -8.05 -16.98 6.55
N GLU A 156 -7.53 -16.92 7.77
CA GLU A 156 -6.40 -16.04 8.11
C GLU A 156 -5.17 -16.31 7.23
N GLU A 157 -4.95 -17.58 6.87
CA GLU A 157 -3.89 -18.00 5.95
C GLU A 157 -4.08 -17.37 4.55
N GLN A 158 -5.26 -17.53 3.95
CA GLN A 158 -5.55 -16.96 2.63
C GLN A 158 -5.55 -15.43 2.64
N PHE A 159 -6.02 -14.81 3.73
CA PHE A 159 -5.98 -13.37 3.90
C PHE A 159 -4.53 -12.86 4.03
N GLY A 160 -3.69 -13.55 4.79
CA GLY A 160 -2.26 -13.25 4.89
C GLY A 160 -1.54 -13.37 3.55
N LEU A 161 -1.84 -14.43 2.77
CA LEU A 161 -1.31 -14.59 1.41
C LEU A 161 -1.77 -13.46 0.48
N ALA A 162 -3.03 -13.04 0.56
CA ALA A 162 -3.55 -11.92 -0.22
C ALA A 162 -2.82 -10.61 0.12
N ILE A 163 -2.58 -10.32 1.40
CA ILE A 163 -1.82 -9.12 1.83
C ILE A 163 -0.38 -9.15 1.29
N ILE A 164 0.30 -10.30 1.37
CA ILE A 164 1.67 -10.44 0.87
C ILE A 164 1.70 -10.20 -0.64
N ALA A 165 0.79 -10.84 -1.38
CA ALA A 165 0.69 -10.68 -2.83
C ALA A 165 0.41 -9.22 -3.21
N ASP A 166 -0.53 -8.57 -2.53
CA ASP A 166 -0.90 -7.17 -2.76
C ASP A 166 0.31 -6.25 -2.58
N ASN A 167 1.00 -6.37 -1.44
CA ASN A 167 2.18 -5.55 -1.13
C ASN A 167 3.32 -5.76 -2.13
N VAL A 168 3.58 -6.99 -2.56
CA VAL A 168 4.65 -7.28 -3.53
C VAL A 168 4.32 -6.66 -4.90
N ILE A 169 3.08 -6.79 -5.37
CA ILE A 169 2.68 -6.20 -6.66
C ILE A 169 2.71 -4.68 -6.59
N TYR A 170 2.27 -4.07 -5.47
CA TYR A 170 2.32 -2.60 -5.28
C TYR A 170 3.73 -2.00 -5.43
N VAL A 171 4.78 -2.77 -5.14
CA VAL A 171 6.17 -2.30 -5.30
C VAL A 171 6.64 -2.34 -6.76
N VAL A 172 6.06 -3.21 -7.58
CA VAL A 172 6.49 -3.45 -8.97
C VAL A 172 5.66 -2.65 -9.99
N TRP A 173 4.39 -2.38 -9.67
CA TRP A 173 3.44 -1.67 -10.54
C TRP A 173 3.66 -0.15 -10.53
#